data_AF-A0A9W4CGG5-F1
#
_entry.id   AF-A0A9W4CGG5-F1
#
_cell.length_a   1.000
_cell.length_b   1.000
_cell.length_c   1.000
_cell.angle_alpha   90.00
_cell.angle_beta   90.00
_cell.angle_gamma   90.00
#
_symmetry.space_group_name_H-M   'P 1'
#
loop_
_entity.id
_entity.type
_entity.pdbx_description
1 polymer ?
#
loop_
_entity_poly.entity_id
_entity_poly.type
_entity_poly.pdbx_seq_one_letter_code
_entity_poly.pdbx_strand_id
1 'polypeptide(L)'
;MAVKTPTYKDKVRILAILGNSQGIDTHKDRELLEQLPDAEITFLVEPGRKEISDQLWEQSWDILFFAGHSKTEAETGRIYINQTESLTINELKYGLKKAIQRGLQLAIFNSCDGLGLAWQLEELHIPQTIVMREPVPDLVAQEFLKYFLTAFAGKNQAVSYSYSLYQAVREARERLQGLENSFPCASLLPVICQNSTAVPPKWENLGRRPTDICPYRGLFAFGEEDAPFFFGRFDFTAKLVEAVTNQSLVAVVGPSGIGKSSVVFAGLIPQLRREGNWQVVRLRPGDRPFTALAFAIASVQEPNLHTTQQRQKVQDLAAYLRDRNGALRDALEGILWDIPNCDLLLVVDQFEELYTVCQDEEERLCFLDRLLEVVGAIANFKLVLTLRADFLGQALSYRPFADALQHQDLKLGPMKCLELEEAIARPAEKLDVAIEEGLTKRLLDAVEKQPGNLPLLEFALTQLWSKMSEATLTHAA
;
A
#
# COMPACT_ATOMS: atom_id res chain seq x y z
N MET A 1 -21.93 5.14 -12.57
CA MET A 1 -20.78 5.90 -12.04
C MET A 1 -19.53 5.10 -12.33
N ALA A 2 -18.50 5.69 -12.94
CA ALA A 2 -17.24 4.99 -13.17
C ALA A 2 -16.63 4.62 -11.80
N VAL A 3 -16.23 3.35 -11.64
CA VAL A 3 -15.51 2.88 -10.45
C VAL A 3 -14.20 3.67 -10.39
N LYS A 4 -14.01 4.48 -9.34
CA LYS A 4 -12.75 5.21 -9.14
C LYS A 4 -11.71 4.18 -8.70
N THR A 5 -10.63 4.04 -9.47
CA THR A 5 -9.54 3.12 -9.10
C THR A 5 -8.84 3.69 -7.86
N PRO A 6 -8.65 2.90 -6.79
CA PRO A 6 -7.86 3.31 -5.63
C PRO A 6 -6.46 3.73 -6.06
N THR A 7 -5.84 4.65 -5.32
CA THR A 7 -4.49 5.13 -5.62
C THR A 7 -3.63 5.15 -4.36
N TYR A 8 -2.34 4.89 -4.52
CA TYR A 8 -1.31 5.13 -3.51
C TYR A 8 -0.44 6.32 -3.91
N LYS A 9 0.30 6.89 -2.96
CA LYS A 9 1.24 7.99 -3.23
C LYS A 9 2.63 7.44 -3.52
N ASP A 10 3.21 7.91 -4.61
CA ASP A 10 4.60 7.70 -5.00
C ASP A 10 5.28 9.07 -5.21
N LYS A 11 6.57 9.09 -5.55
CA LYS A 11 7.28 10.31 -5.91
C LYS A 11 6.61 11.02 -7.09
N VAL A 12 6.65 12.35 -7.07
CA VAL A 12 6.20 13.19 -8.19
C VAL A 12 7.12 12.96 -9.38
N ARG A 13 6.59 12.41 -10.48
CA ARG A 13 7.37 12.15 -11.68
C ARG A 13 7.35 13.33 -12.62
N ILE A 14 8.54 13.85 -12.93
CA ILE A 14 8.73 15.00 -13.80
C ILE A 14 9.53 14.58 -15.03
N LEU A 15 8.94 14.74 -16.22
CA LEU A 15 9.68 14.67 -17.48
C LEU A 15 10.19 16.07 -17.81
N ALA A 16 11.50 16.27 -17.73
CA ALA A 16 12.14 17.55 -18.01
C ALA A 16 12.86 17.50 -19.36
N ILE A 17 12.29 18.15 -20.36
CA ILE A 17 12.86 18.29 -21.71
C ILE A 17 13.65 19.59 -21.77
N LEU A 18 14.97 19.48 -21.81
CA LEU A 18 15.88 20.60 -21.99
C LEU A 18 16.25 20.64 -23.48
N GLY A 19 15.58 21.52 -24.22
CA GLY A 19 15.72 21.69 -25.65
C GLY A 19 17.00 22.41 -26.06
N ASN A 20 16.99 23.04 -27.25
CA ASN A 20 18.14 23.78 -27.76
C ASN A 20 18.59 24.85 -26.76
N SER A 21 19.84 24.71 -26.28
CA SER A 21 20.45 25.55 -25.24
C SER A 21 21.19 26.78 -25.79
N GLN A 22 21.16 27.03 -27.10
CA GLN A 22 21.94 28.11 -27.70
C GLN A 22 21.50 29.50 -27.18
N GLY A 23 22.34 30.13 -26.35
CA GLY A 23 22.08 31.46 -25.80
C GLY A 23 21.12 31.49 -24.60
N ILE A 24 20.83 30.34 -23.98
CA ILE A 24 20.05 30.20 -22.74
C ILE A 24 20.76 29.23 -21.79
N ASP A 25 20.62 29.40 -20.48
CA ASP A 25 21.26 28.55 -19.47
C ASP A 25 20.27 27.50 -18.92
N THR A 26 20.16 26.37 -19.63
CA THR A 26 19.31 25.24 -19.22
C THR A 26 19.89 24.45 -18.03
N HIS A 27 21.17 24.69 -17.66
CA HIS A 27 21.75 24.04 -16.48
C HIS A 27 21.13 24.57 -15.19
N LYS A 28 20.83 25.87 -15.15
CA LYS A 28 20.19 26.47 -13.98
C LYS A 28 18.76 25.98 -13.77
N ASP A 29 18.00 25.77 -14.84
CA ASP A 29 16.67 25.12 -14.75
C ASP A 29 16.78 23.70 -14.19
N ARG A 30 17.79 22.93 -14.63
CA ARG A 30 18.08 21.59 -14.13
C ARG A 30 18.38 21.60 -12.62
N GLU A 31 19.24 22.49 -12.15
CA GLU A 31 19.58 22.61 -10.73
C GLU A 31 18.35 22.93 -9.86
N LEU A 32 17.44 23.78 -10.35
CA LEU A 32 16.19 24.11 -9.65
C LEU A 32 15.26 22.90 -9.54
N LEU A 33 15.17 22.09 -10.59
CA LEU A 33 14.38 20.87 -10.62
C LEU A 33 14.95 19.80 -9.69
N GLU A 34 16.27 19.54 -9.74
CA GLU A 34 16.95 18.54 -8.90
C GLU A 34 16.79 18.81 -7.39
N GLN A 35 16.45 20.05 -7.03
CA GLN A 35 16.21 20.47 -5.66
C GLN A 35 14.79 20.20 -5.14
N LEU A 36 13.90 19.61 -5.93
CA LEU A 36 12.51 19.36 -5.54
C LEU A 36 12.38 18.22 -4.50
N PRO A 37 11.55 18.40 -3.44
CA PRO A 37 11.29 17.35 -2.46
C PRO A 37 10.39 16.26 -3.04
N ASP A 38 10.62 15.00 -2.70
CA ASP A 38 9.78 13.86 -3.09
C ASP A 38 9.48 13.75 -4.60
N ALA A 39 10.43 14.18 -5.44
CA ALA A 39 10.33 14.11 -6.89
C ALA A 39 11.31 13.09 -7.50
N GLU A 40 10.88 12.43 -8.56
CA GLU A 40 11.71 11.63 -9.47
C GLU A 40 11.73 12.33 -10.84
N ILE A 41 12.91 12.74 -11.28
CA ILE A 41 13.05 13.61 -12.46
C ILE A 41 13.84 12.89 -13.53
N THR A 42 13.26 12.80 -14.73
CA THR A 42 13.93 12.28 -15.91
C THR A 42 14.26 13.44 -16.83
N PHE A 43 15.56 13.70 -17.01
CA PHE A 43 16.04 14.74 -17.90
C PHE A 43 16.30 14.18 -19.30
N LEU A 44 15.70 14.82 -20.30
CA LEU A 44 16.04 14.65 -21.71
C LEU A 44 16.79 15.90 -22.17
N VAL A 45 18.09 15.79 -22.42
CA VAL A 45 18.96 16.93 -22.80
C VAL A 45 19.24 16.90 -24.30
N GLU A 46 18.78 17.91 -25.00
CA GLU A 46 18.79 17.99 -26.47
C GLU A 46 18.36 16.67 -27.15
N PRO A 47 17.21 16.06 -26.76
CA PRO A 47 16.84 14.71 -27.18
C PRO A 47 16.42 14.63 -28.66
N GLY A 48 16.40 13.41 -29.19
CA GLY A 48 15.77 13.12 -30.49
C GLY A 48 14.25 12.99 -30.37
N ARG A 49 13.53 13.19 -31.49
CA ARG A 49 12.05 13.06 -31.53
C ARG A 49 11.52 11.73 -30.97
N LYS A 50 12.20 10.63 -31.29
CA LYS A 50 11.77 9.28 -30.86
C LYS A 50 11.84 9.14 -29.34
N GLU A 51 12.88 9.66 -28.71
CA GLU A 51 13.08 9.57 -27.27
C GLU A 51 11.97 10.27 -26.48
N ILE A 52 11.57 11.48 -26.92
CA ILE A 52 10.43 12.18 -26.31
C ILE A 52 9.14 11.35 -26.48
N SER A 53 8.91 10.80 -27.67
CA SER A 53 7.73 9.96 -27.92
C SER A 53 7.72 8.74 -27.00
N ASP A 54 8.80 7.98 -26.95
CA ASP A 54 8.90 6.76 -26.14
C ASP A 54 8.61 7.09 -24.65
N GLN A 55 9.17 8.18 -24.10
CA GLN A 55 8.87 8.62 -22.74
C GLN A 55 7.39 8.98 -22.50
N LEU A 56 6.75 9.69 -23.43
CA LEU A 56 5.35 10.08 -23.30
C LEU A 56 4.38 8.89 -23.44
N TRP A 57 4.77 7.84 -24.16
CA TRP A 57 3.95 6.64 -24.40
C TRP A 57 4.14 5.56 -23.33
N GLU A 58 5.37 5.34 -22.88
CA GLU A 58 5.74 4.17 -22.08
C GLU A 58 5.71 4.44 -20.58
N GLN A 59 5.92 5.68 -20.16
CA GLN A 59 5.97 6.06 -18.74
C GLN A 59 4.71 6.80 -18.27
N SER A 60 4.65 7.10 -16.98
CA SER A 60 3.64 7.96 -16.35
C SER A 60 4.31 9.18 -15.75
N TRP A 61 3.70 10.34 -15.97
CA TRP A 61 4.25 11.64 -15.59
C TRP A 61 3.20 12.45 -14.86
N ASP A 62 3.58 13.19 -13.84
CA ASP A 62 2.72 14.14 -13.14
C ASP A 62 2.90 15.55 -13.71
N ILE A 63 4.16 15.89 -14.02
CA ILE A 63 4.57 17.16 -14.58
C ILE A 63 5.39 16.95 -15.86
N LEU A 64 5.07 17.70 -16.90
CA LEU A 64 5.92 17.89 -18.08
C LEU A 64 6.56 19.26 -17.98
N PHE A 65 7.88 19.33 -18.05
CA PHE A 65 8.63 20.58 -18.09
C PHE A 65 9.38 20.69 -19.41
N PHE A 66 9.31 21.85 -20.05
CA PHE A 66 10.10 22.19 -21.24
C PHE A 66 10.83 23.51 -21.00
N ALA A 67 12.14 23.51 -21.20
CA ALA A 67 12.98 24.71 -21.29
C ALA A 67 13.76 24.67 -22.60
N GLY A 68 13.75 25.75 -23.36
CA GLY A 68 14.33 25.78 -24.70
C GLY A 68 13.78 26.91 -25.54
N HIS A 69 14.25 27.00 -26.78
CA HIS A 69 13.64 27.91 -27.75
C HIS A 69 12.26 27.40 -28.19
N SER A 70 11.32 28.33 -28.34
CA SER A 70 10.07 28.10 -29.05
C SER A 70 9.77 29.26 -29.99
N LYS A 71 8.88 29.03 -30.95
CA LYS A 71 8.46 30.03 -31.92
C LYS A 71 7.06 29.72 -32.41
N THR A 72 6.21 30.74 -32.52
CA THR A 72 4.95 30.63 -33.24
C THR A 72 5.16 30.93 -34.72
N GLU A 73 4.82 29.99 -35.59
CA GLU A 73 4.80 30.17 -37.04
C GLU A 73 3.34 30.13 -37.53
N ALA A 74 2.84 31.29 -37.96
CA ALA A 74 1.41 31.55 -38.23
C ALA A 74 0.53 31.30 -36.99
N GLU A 75 -0.04 30.11 -36.86
CA GLU A 75 -0.90 29.68 -35.74
C GLU A 75 -0.40 28.39 -35.08
N THR A 76 0.80 27.92 -35.42
CA THR A 76 1.38 26.69 -34.88
C THR A 76 2.60 26.99 -34.04
N GLY A 77 2.55 26.59 -32.77
CA GLY A 77 3.69 26.65 -31.88
C GLY A 77 4.67 25.51 -32.16
N ARG A 78 5.95 25.86 -32.27
CA ARG A 78 7.07 24.94 -32.47
C ARG A 78 8.05 25.06 -31.31
N ILE A 79 8.47 23.91 -30.76
CA ILE A 79 9.52 23.82 -29.76
C ILE A 79 10.79 23.24 -30.39
N TYR A 80 11.95 23.82 -30.09
CA TYR A 80 13.24 23.33 -30.58
C TYR A 80 13.83 22.37 -29.56
N ILE A 81 13.76 21.07 -29.87
CA ILE A 81 14.12 20.01 -28.94
C ILE A 81 15.63 19.75 -28.91
N ASN A 82 16.36 20.15 -29.94
CA ASN A 82 17.82 20.15 -29.99
C ASN A 82 18.29 21.15 -31.07
N GLN A 83 19.59 21.15 -31.40
CA GLN A 83 20.16 22.08 -32.37
C GLN A 83 19.66 21.89 -33.82
N THR A 84 19.17 20.69 -34.18
CA THR A 84 18.81 20.32 -35.56
C THR A 84 17.33 20.01 -35.74
N GLU A 85 16.64 19.62 -34.68
CA GLU A 85 15.26 19.15 -34.68
C GLU A 85 14.34 20.06 -33.88
N SER A 86 13.12 20.16 -34.35
CA SER A 86 12.02 20.84 -33.68
C SER A 86 10.74 20.02 -33.81
N LEU A 87 9.78 20.26 -32.92
CA LEU A 87 8.49 19.60 -32.89
C LEU A 87 7.36 20.62 -32.76
N THR A 88 6.25 20.34 -33.43
CA THR A 88 4.98 21.02 -33.22
C THR A 88 4.17 20.32 -32.14
N ILE A 89 3.24 21.05 -31.50
CA ILE A 89 2.33 20.43 -30.51
C ILE A 89 1.46 19.34 -31.15
N ASN A 90 1.11 19.50 -32.43
CA ASN A 90 0.39 18.49 -33.20
C ASN A 90 1.17 17.18 -33.35
N GLU A 91 2.50 17.23 -33.52
CA GLU A 91 3.35 16.03 -33.55
C GLU A 91 3.41 15.34 -32.17
N LEU A 92 3.31 16.10 -31.08
CA LEU A 92 3.27 15.57 -29.71
C LEU A 92 1.87 15.14 -29.24
N LYS A 93 0.81 15.48 -29.99
CA LYS A 93 -0.61 15.32 -29.61
C LYS A 93 -0.94 13.94 -29.05
N TYR A 94 -0.50 12.87 -29.70
CA TYR A 94 -0.83 11.51 -29.27
C TYR A 94 -0.03 11.07 -28.04
N GLY A 95 1.26 11.43 -27.97
CA GLY A 95 2.09 11.18 -26.79
C GLY A 95 1.54 11.90 -25.57
N LEU A 96 1.21 13.19 -25.70
CA LEU A 96 0.61 13.98 -24.62
C LEU A 96 -0.75 13.44 -24.20
N LYS A 97 -1.62 13.05 -25.13
CA LYS A 97 -2.89 12.38 -24.78
C LYS A 97 -2.67 11.10 -23.98
N LYS A 98 -1.64 10.32 -24.29
CA LYS A 98 -1.28 9.12 -23.52
C LYS A 98 -0.73 9.46 -22.15
N ALA A 99 0.13 10.47 -22.04
CA ALA A 99 0.63 10.97 -20.76
C ALA A 99 -0.52 11.47 -19.85
N ILE A 100 -1.50 12.20 -20.40
CA ILE A 100 -2.70 12.66 -19.66
C ILE A 100 -3.52 11.46 -19.16
N GLN A 101 -3.77 10.46 -20.01
CA GLN A 101 -4.45 9.22 -19.60
C GLN A 101 -3.71 8.46 -18.48
N ARG A 102 -2.40 8.69 -18.35
CA ARG A 102 -1.51 8.06 -17.37
C ARG A 102 -1.15 8.96 -16.18
N GLY A 103 -1.80 10.12 -16.06
CA GLY A 103 -1.71 10.96 -14.87
C GLY A 103 -1.14 12.36 -15.05
N LEU A 104 -0.74 12.80 -16.26
CA LEU A 104 -0.17 14.14 -16.45
C LEU A 104 -1.17 15.23 -16.05
N GLN A 105 -0.82 16.02 -15.01
CA GLN A 105 -1.67 17.08 -14.46
C GLN A 105 -1.20 18.48 -14.82
N LEU A 106 0.12 18.68 -14.95
CA LEU A 106 0.71 20.00 -15.14
C LEU A 106 1.73 19.98 -16.28
N ALA A 107 1.64 20.93 -17.20
CA ALA A 107 2.70 21.18 -18.18
C ALA A 107 3.26 22.60 -17.99
N ILE A 108 4.59 22.74 -17.98
CA ILE A 108 5.28 24.02 -17.82
C ILE A 108 6.17 24.22 -19.04
N PHE A 109 5.83 25.21 -19.86
CA PHE A 109 6.63 25.63 -21.01
C PHE A 109 7.35 26.93 -20.66
N ASN A 110 8.57 26.78 -20.14
CA ASN A 110 9.46 27.86 -19.76
C ASN A 110 10.28 28.34 -20.97
N SER A 111 9.60 28.71 -22.06
CA SER A 111 10.21 29.01 -23.35
C SER A 111 9.69 30.31 -23.97
N CYS A 112 10.45 30.88 -24.91
CA CYS A 112 10.12 32.14 -25.58
C CYS A 112 8.93 31.97 -26.54
N ASP A 113 7.86 32.74 -26.35
CA ASP A 113 6.62 32.74 -27.18
C ASP A 113 5.69 31.52 -26.99
N GLY A 114 4.85 31.60 -25.95
CA GLY A 114 3.92 30.56 -25.55
C GLY A 114 2.46 30.75 -25.98
N LEU A 115 2.07 31.88 -26.60
CA LEU A 115 0.67 32.09 -26.99
C LEU A 115 0.24 31.16 -28.13
N GLY A 116 1.06 30.95 -29.15
CA GLY A 116 0.77 29.96 -30.21
C GLY A 116 0.74 28.51 -29.69
N LEU A 117 1.52 28.22 -28.66
CA LEU A 117 1.51 26.92 -27.96
C LEU A 117 0.24 26.75 -27.11
N ALA A 118 -0.21 27.80 -26.44
CA ALA A 118 -1.35 27.78 -25.51
C ALA A 118 -2.64 27.23 -26.13
N TRP A 119 -3.03 27.73 -27.31
CA TRP A 119 -4.24 27.30 -28.00
C TRP A 119 -4.21 25.81 -28.37
N GLN A 120 -3.06 25.33 -28.86
CA GLN A 120 -2.89 23.93 -29.26
C GLN A 120 -2.82 22.99 -28.04
N LEU A 121 -2.25 23.46 -26.94
CA LEU A 121 -2.21 22.73 -25.67
C LEU A 121 -3.59 22.68 -24.99
N GLU A 122 -4.41 23.72 -25.15
CA GLU A 122 -5.80 23.74 -24.70
C GLU A 122 -6.63 22.63 -25.37
N GLU A 123 -6.45 22.39 -26.69
CA GLU A 123 -7.11 21.27 -27.39
C GLU A 123 -6.74 19.88 -26.85
N LEU A 124 -5.58 19.74 -26.20
CA LEU A 124 -5.15 18.47 -25.61
C LEU A 124 -5.82 18.21 -24.26
N HIS A 125 -6.43 19.24 -23.67
CA HIS A 125 -7.13 19.18 -22.38
C HIS A 125 -6.21 18.75 -21.24
N ILE A 126 -4.93 19.14 -21.28
CA ILE A 126 -4.04 19.05 -20.12
C ILE A 126 -4.72 19.83 -18.98
N PRO A 127 -4.82 19.29 -17.75
CA PRO A 127 -5.56 19.93 -16.67
C PRO A 127 -5.11 21.38 -16.43
N GLN A 128 -3.80 21.59 -16.32
CA GLN A 128 -3.21 22.92 -16.16
C GLN A 128 -1.92 23.04 -16.98
N THR A 129 -1.75 24.17 -17.67
CA THR A 129 -0.53 24.50 -18.40
C THR A 129 -0.03 25.89 -17.99
N ILE A 130 1.27 26.04 -17.75
CA ILE A 130 1.93 27.33 -17.55
C ILE A 130 2.76 27.63 -18.80
N VAL A 131 2.53 28.78 -19.42
CA VAL A 131 3.29 29.25 -20.59
C VAL A 131 3.70 30.72 -20.41
N MET A 132 4.62 31.20 -21.25
CA MET A 132 4.99 32.62 -21.28
C MET A 132 4.21 33.36 -22.36
N ARG A 133 3.56 34.46 -22.01
CA ARG A 133 2.70 35.25 -22.91
C ARG A 133 3.47 35.88 -24.06
N GLU A 134 4.72 36.26 -23.84
CA GLU A 134 5.60 36.90 -24.80
C GLU A 134 7.01 36.28 -24.70
N PRO A 135 7.92 36.56 -25.65
CA PRO A 135 9.32 36.18 -25.51
C PRO A 135 9.89 36.66 -24.17
N VAL A 136 10.39 35.73 -23.36
CA VAL A 136 10.88 35.98 -22.01
C VAL A 136 12.41 35.95 -21.98
N PRO A 137 13.07 36.91 -21.30
CA PRO A 137 14.50 36.79 -21.03
C PRO A 137 14.80 35.58 -20.15
N ASP A 138 15.91 34.87 -20.43
CA ASP A 138 16.31 33.65 -19.71
C ASP A 138 16.34 33.83 -18.18
N LEU A 139 16.87 34.97 -17.71
CA LEU A 139 16.90 35.30 -16.28
C LEU A 139 15.49 35.39 -15.66
N VAL A 140 14.52 35.95 -16.37
CA VAL A 140 13.13 36.08 -15.88
C VAL A 140 12.46 34.70 -15.84
N ALA A 141 12.69 33.86 -16.84
CA ALA A 141 12.20 32.49 -16.90
C ALA A 141 12.73 31.64 -15.73
N GLN A 142 14.03 31.75 -15.44
CA GLN A 142 14.68 31.05 -14.33
C GLN A 142 14.19 31.53 -12.96
N GLU A 143 14.09 32.85 -12.76
CA GLU A 143 13.60 33.41 -11.49
C GLU A 143 12.12 33.07 -11.27
N PHE A 144 11.31 33.08 -12.32
CA PHE A 144 9.92 32.59 -12.24
C PHE A 144 9.89 31.14 -11.79
N LEU A 145 10.62 30.26 -12.48
CA LEU A 145 10.65 28.82 -12.17
C LEU A 145 11.07 28.58 -10.73
N LYS A 146 12.13 29.26 -10.28
CA LYS A 146 12.62 29.20 -8.90
C LYS A 146 11.55 29.57 -7.88
N TYR A 147 10.89 30.73 -8.04
CA TYR A 147 9.88 31.18 -7.08
C TYR A 147 8.63 30.29 -7.12
N PHE A 148 8.20 29.88 -8.31
CA PHE A 148 7.06 29.00 -8.51
C PHE A 148 7.29 27.64 -7.84
N LEU A 149 8.39 26.95 -8.17
CA LEU A 149 8.70 25.63 -7.61
C LEU A 149 8.88 25.70 -6.09
N THR A 150 9.50 26.75 -5.58
CA THR A 150 9.66 26.95 -4.12
C THR A 150 8.31 27.06 -3.41
N ALA A 151 7.35 27.81 -3.98
CA ALA A 151 6.02 27.98 -3.41
C ALA A 151 5.12 26.75 -3.62
N PHE A 152 5.17 26.12 -4.80
CA PHE A 152 4.31 25.01 -5.18
C PHE A 152 4.72 23.71 -4.48
N ALA A 153 6.02 23.37 -4.48
CA ALA A 153 6.53 22.16 -3.83
C ALA A 153 6.79 22.31 -2.31
N GLY A 154 6.52 23.50 -1.75
CA GLY A 154 6.52 23.72 -0.30
C GLY A 154 7.90 23.77 0.36
N LYS A 155 8.96 24.18 -0.35
CA LYS A 155 10.34 24.17 0.18
C LYS A 155 10.65 25.32 1.17
N ASN A 156 9.65 26.08 1.63
CA ASN A 156 9.85 27.17 2.58
C ASN A 156 9.83 26.63 4.02
N GLN A 157 11.00 26.62 4.67
CA GLN A 157 11.19 26.30 6.09
C GLN A 157 10.34 27.13 7.08
N ALA A 158 9.63 28.17 6.61
CA ALA A 158 8.84 29.07 7.43
C ALA A 158 7.32 28.83 7.38
N VAL A 159 6.79 28.02 6.45
CA VAL A 159 5.34 27.83 6.29
C VAL A 159 5.03 26.35 6.08
N SER A 160 4.20 25.79 6.98
CA SER A 160 3.89 24.36 7.05
C SER A 160 2.88 23.85 5.99
N TYR A 161 2.62 24.61 4.93
CA TYR A 161 1.59 24.28 3.92
C TYR A 161 2.09 24.58 2.50
N SER A 162 1.82 23.67 1.55
CA SER A 162 2.03 23.91 0.12
C SER A 162 0.98 24.87 -0.44
N TYR A 163 1.38 25.78 -1.32
CA TYR A 163 0.44 26.69 -1.98
C TYR A 163 -0.35 25.94 -3.07
N SER A 164 -1.62 26.32 -3.27
CA SER A 164 -2.33 25.91 -4.49
C SER A 164 -1.60 26.43 -5.74
N LEU A 165 -1.81 25.78 -6.89
CA LEU A 165 -1.17 26.18 -8.15
C LEU A 165 -1.31 27.69 -8.43
N TYR A 166 -2.52 28.24 -8.30
CA TYR A 166 -2.76 29.66 -8.55
C TYR A 166 -2.03 30.59 -7.57
N GLN A 167 -1.97 30.21 -6.29
CA GLN A 167 -1.25 31.01 -5.32
C GLN A 167 0.27 30.93 -5.55
N ALA A 168 0.79 29.77 -5.92
CA ALA A 168 2.21 29.61 -6.24
C ALA A 168 2.62 30.44 -7.47
N VAL A 169 1.81 30.46 -8.52
CA VAL A 169 2.05 31.33 -9.69
C VAL A 169 1.93 32.80 -9.31
N ARG A 170 0.95 33.16 -8.48
CA ARG A 170 0.79 34.54 -8.00
C ARG A 170 2.01 35.01 -7.20
N GLU A 171 2.46 34.25 -6.22
CA GLU A 171 3.66 34.53 -5.42
C GLU A 171 4.89 34.71 -6.34
N ALA A 172 5.07 33.80 -7.31
CA ALA A 172 6.16 33.90 -8.27
C ALA A 172 6.11 35.20 -9.07
N ARG A 173 4.94 35.58 -9.59
CA ARG A 173 4.75 36.85 -10.32
C ARG A 173 5.01 38.07 -9.44
N GLU A 174 4.52 38.09 -8.21
CA GLU A 174 4.74 39.20 -7.27
C GLU A 174 6.24 39.39 -6.98
N ARG A 175 7.02 38.31 -6.87
CA ARG A 175 8.48 38.39 -6.69
C ARG A 175 9.23 38.86 -7.94
N LEU A 176 8.70 38.59 -9.14
CA LEU A 176 9.29 39.10 -10.39
C LEU A 176 9.21 40.63 -10.51
N GLN A 177 8.38 41.31 -9.71
CA GLN A 177 8.29 42.77 -9.71
C GLN A 177 9.66 43.42 -9.44
N GLY A 178 10.53 42.78 -8.67
CA GLY A 178 11.90 43.25 -8.42
C GLY A 178 12.79 43.35 -9.68
N LEU A 179 12.39 42.69 -10.78
CA LEU A 179 13.11 42.70 -12.05
C LEU A 179 12.54 43.71 -13.06
N GLU A 180 11.43 44.39 -12.74
CA GLU A 180 10.74 45.27 -13.71
C GLU A 180 11.55 46.49 -14.14
N ASN A 181 12.52 46.92 -13.32
CA ASN A 181 13.44 48.00 -13.68
C ASN A 181 14.34 47.63 -14.88
N SER A 182 14.69 46.34 -15.01
CA SER A 182 15.54 45.83 -16.08
C SER A 182 14.72 45.18 -17.20
N PHE A 183 13.56 44.62 -16.85
CA PHE A 183 12.66 43.88 -17.76
C PHE A 183 11.22 44.32 -17.53
N PRO A 184 10.77 45.40 -18.20
CA PRO A 184 9.41 45.91 -18.03
C PRO A 184 8.36 44.81 -18.21
N CYS A 185 7.36 44.78 -17.33
CA CYS A 185 6.25 43.81 -17.35
C CYS A 185 6.66 42.33 -17.12
N ALA A 186 7.85 42.04 -16.58
CA ALA A 186 8.28 40.67 -16.28
C ALA A 186 7.26 39.86 -15.45
N SER A 187 6.57 40.50 -14.50
CA SER A 187 5.54 39.88 -13.66
C SER A 187 4.28 39.43 -14.44
N LEU A 188 4.06 39.94 -15.65
CA LEU A 188 2.89 39.65 -16.48
C LEU A 188 3.13 38.54 -17.52
N LEU A 189 4.38 38.08 -17.67
CA LEU A 189 4.75 37.10 -18.69
C LEU A 189 4.19 35.70 -18.42
N PRO A 190 4.34 35.10 -17.22
CA PRO A 190 3.86 33.73 -17.01
C PRO A 190 2.33 33.73 -16.97
N VAL A 191 1.66 32.86 -17.72
CA VAL A 191 0.19 32.73 -17.77
C VAL A 191 -0.24 31.28 -17.60
N ILE A 192 -1.41 31.07 -16.97
CA ILE A 192 -2.01 29.74 -16.77
C ILE A 192 -3.07 29.55 -17.84
N CYS A 193 -2.93 28.50 -18.63
CA CYS A 193 -3.96 27.98 -19.52
C CYS A 193 -4.63 26.80 -18.80
N GLN A 194 -5.90 26.99 -18.43
CA GLN A 194 -6.64 26.06 -17.59
C GLN A 194 -7.71 25.32 -18.39
N ASN A 195 -7.84 24.02 -18.15
CA ASN A 195 -9.07 23.31 -18.49
C ASN A 195 -10.09 23.55 -17.37
N SER A 196 -11.16 24.30 -17.64
CA SER A 196 -12.16 24.70 -16.64
C SER A 196 -12.92 23.54 -16.01
N THR A 197 -12.85 22.36 -16.61
CA THR A 197 -13.47 21.12 -16.07
C THR A 197 -12.55 20.36 -15.12
N ALA A 198 -11.26 20.73 -15.04
CA ALA A 198 -10.27 20.05 -14.22
C ALA A 198 -9.95 20.83 -12.95
N VAL A 199 -9.88 20.12 -11.82
CA VAL A 199 -9.41 20.69 -10.56
C VAL A 199 -7.89 20.91 -10.66
N PRO A 200 -7.36 22.11 -10.36
CA PRO A 200 -5.92 22.35 -10.37
C PRO A 200 -5.19 21.45 -9.35
N PRO A 201 -4.04 20.86 -9.73
CA PRO A 201 -3.30 20.01 -8.83
C PRO A 201 -2.69 20.82 -7.67
N LYS A 202 -2.58 20.18 -6.51
CA LYS A 202 -1.67 20.56 -5.42
C LYS A 202 -0.48 19.60 -5.45
N TRP A 203 0.69 20.05 -5.00
CA TRP A 203 1.89 19.19 -4.94
C TRP A 203 1.64 17.88 -4.20
N GLU A 204 0.95 17.94 -3.06
CA GLU A 204 0.59 16.79 -2.21
C GLU A 204 -0.29 15.74 -2.91
N ASN A 205 -1.00 16.14 -3.97
CA ASN A 205 -1.91 15.29 -4.74
C ASN A 205 -1.25 14.71 -6.01
N LEU A 206 -0.05 15.16 -6.35
CA LEU A 206 0.74 14.57 -7.44
C LEU A 206 1.38 13.24 -6.99
N GLY A 207 1.85 12.43 -7.95
CA GLY A 207 2.47 11.14 -7.66
C GLY A 207 1.48 10.04 -7.29
N ARG A 208 0.16 10.28 -7.43
CA ARG A 208 -0.85 9.27 -7.18
C ARG A 208 -0.92 8.27 -8.33
N ARG A 209 -0.82 6.98 -8.00
CA ARG A 209 -0.84 5.88 -8.97
C ARG A 209 -1.93 4.88 -8.62
N PRO A 210 -2.64 4.31 -9.62
CA PRO A 210 -3.60 3.24 -9.38
C PRO A 210 -3.01 2.08 -8.58
N THR A 211 -3.77 1.53 -7.65
CA THR A 211 -3.41 0.33 -6.89
C THR A 211 -4.58 -0.62 -6.78
N ASP A 212 -4.24 -1.91 -6.87
CA ASP A 212 -5.16 -3.00 -6.54
C ASP A 212 -5.06 -3.41 -5.06
N ILE A 213 -4.17 -2.78 -4.29
CA ILE A 213 -3.99 -3.04 -2.88
C ILE A 213 -5.13 -2.38 -2.10
N CYS A 214 -5.91 -3.20 -1.41
CA CYS A 214 -6.87 -2.77 -0.40
C CYS A 214 -6.33 -3.14 0.97
N PRO A 215 -6.12 -2.17 1.88
CA PRO A 215 -5.54 -2.45 3.19
C PRO A 215 -6.53 -3.13 4.16
N TYR A 216 -7.82 -3.13 3.82
CA TYR A 216 -8.89 -3.77 4.57
C TYR A 216 -9.27 -5.13 3.94
N ARG A 217 -9.57 -6.13 4.77
CA ARG A 217 -9.74 -7.54 4.34
C ARG A 217 -11.20 -7.99 4.29
N GLY A 218 -12.14 -7.11 4.63
CA GLY A 218 -13.55 -7.43 4.60
C GLY A 218 -13.91 -8.55 5.56
N LEU A 219 -14.54 -9.61 5.04
CA LEU A 219 -14.93 -10.77 5.86
C LEU A 219 -13.79 -11.79 6.04
N PHE A 220 -12.65 -11.59 5.39
CA PHE A 220 -11.50 -12.48 5.50
C PHE A 220 -10.64 -12.11 6.70
N ALA A 221 -9.99 -13.11 7.30
CA ALA A 221 -8.97 -12.88 8.31
C ALA A 221 -7.70 -12.30 7.66
N PHE A 222 -6.96 -11.49 8.40
CA PHE A 222 -5.65 -11.01 7.97
C PHE A 222 -4.65 -12.18 7.98
N GLY A 223 -3.94 -12.36 6.87
CA GLY A 223 -2.83 -13.30 6.72
C GLY A 223 -1.48 -12.72 7.14
N GLU A 224 -0.41 -13.50 6.98
CA GLU A 224 0.96 -13.05 7.26
C GLU A 224 1.37 -11.89 6.32
N GLU A 225 0.96 -11.99 5.05
CA GLU A 225 1.16 -10.98 4.02
C GLU A 225 0.45 -9.65 4.31
N ASP A 226 -0.62 -9.69 5.10
CA ASP A 226 -1.42 -8.53 5.45
C ASP A 226 -0.90 -7.82 6.72
N ALA A 227 0.14 -8.36 7.37
CA ALA A 227 0.74 -7.80 8.59
C ALA A 227 1.09 -6.31 8.51
N PRO A 228 1.56 -5.76 7.36
CA PRO A 228 1.79 -4.32 7.23
C PRO A 228 0.55 -3.46 7.46
N PHE A 229 -0.66 -4.01 7.32
CA PHE A 229 -1.94 -3.32 7.47
C PHE A 229 -2.72 -3.76 8.74
N PHE A 230 -2.15 -4.64 9.56
CA PHE A 230 -2.78 -5.13 10.79
C PHE A 230 -2.46 -4.23 11.99
N PHE A 231 -3.44 -3.42 12.41
CA PHE A 231 -3.30 -2.46 13.52
C PHE A 231 -4.31 -2.69 14.65
N GLY A 232 -4.12 -2.02 15.79
CA GLY A 232 -5.04 -2.07 16.93
C GLY A 232 -4.89 -3.29 17.85
N ARG A 233 -4.00 -4.24 17.57
CA ARG A 233 -3.76 -5.42 18.45
C ARG A 233 -2.34 -5.51 19.00
N PHE A 234 -1.57 -4.43 18.93
CA PHE A 234 -0.16 -4.44 19.33
C PHE A 234 0.09 -5.02 20.73
N ASP A 235 -0.63 -4.51 21.75
CA ASP A 235 -0.47 -4.97 23.13
C ASP A 235 -0.82 -6.45 23.32
N PHE A 236 -1.84 -6.95 22.63
CA PHE A 236 -2.23 -8.35 22.71
C PHE A 236 -1.23 -9.24 21.97
N THR A 237 -0.79 -8.83 20.78
CA THR A 237 0.23 -9.53 20.01
C THR A 237 1.53 -9.66 20.79
N ALA A 238 1.98 -8.59 21.47
CA ALA A 238 3.17 -8.64 22.31
C ALA A 238 3.04 -9.67 23.45
N LYS A 239 1.89 -9.70 24.14
CA LYS A 239 1.61 -10.72 25.17
C LYS A 239 1.57 -12.13 24.62
N LEU A 240 1.02 -12.31 23.42
CA LEU A 240 0.95 -13.60 22.75
C LEU A 240 2.33 -14.09 22.35
N VAL A 241 3.20 -13.22 21.83
CA VAL A 241 4.60 -13.53 21.53
C VAL A 241 5.34 -13.96 22.79
N GLU A 242 5.22 -13.19 23.87
CA GLU A 242 5.84 -13.53 25.17
C GLU A 242 5.37 -14.89 25.69
N ALA A 243 4.07 -15.19 25.59
CA ALA A 243 3.52 -16.48 26.00
C ALA A 243 4.10 -17.63 25.15
N VAL A 244 4.15 -17.48 23.83
CA VAL A 244 4.65 -18.52 22.91
C VAL A 244 6.14 -18.77 23.09
N THR A 245 6.94 -17.74 23.38
CA THR A 245 8.36 -17.91 23.67
C THR A 245 8.58 -18.72 24.95
N ASN A 246 7.78 -18.46 26.00
CA ASN A 246 7.98 -19.06 27.32
C ASN A 246 7.26 -20.41 27.52
N GLN A 247 6.22 -20.72 26.75
CA GLN A 247 5.37 -21.90 26.96
C GLN A 247 5.37 -22.79 25.72
N SER A 248 5.09 -24.09 25.87
CA SER A 248 5.00 -25.03 24.75
C SER A 248 3.59 -25.14 24.16
N LEU A 249 2.56 -24.68 24.89
CA LEU A 249 1.17 -24.61 24.46
C LEU A 249 0.60 -23.23 24.79
N VAL A 250 -0.14 -22.60 23.87
CA VAL A 250 -0.86 -21.35 24.15
C VAL A 250 -2.22 -21.39 23.47
N ALA A 251 -3.28 -21.11 24.22
CA ALA A 251 -4.64 -21.03 23.68
C ALA A 251 -5.11 -19.58 23.58
N VAL A 252 -5.49 -19.13 22.39
CA VAL A 252 -6.15 -17.83 22.18
C VAL A 252 -7.66 -18.05 22.21
N VAL A 253 -8.30 -17.64 23.30
CA VAL A 253 -9.72 -17.88 23.55
C VAL A 253 -10.52 -16.61 23.42
N GLY A 254 -11.63 -16.65 22.69
CA GLY A 254 -12.52 -15.48 22.58
C GLY A 254 -13.74 -15.69 21.68
N PRO A 255 -14.70 -14.77 21.67
CA PRO A 255 -15.89 -14.84 20.84
C PRO A 255 -15.59 -14.96 19.33
N SER A 256 -16.58 -15.36 18.54
CA SER A 256 -16.47 -15.38 17.08
C SER A 256 -16.30 -13.97 16.53
N GLY A 257 -15.53 -13.82 15.44
CA GLY A 257 -15.36 -12.54 14.74
C GLY A 257 -14.49 -11.49 15.44
N ILE A 258 -13.82 -11.80 16.55
CA ILE A 258 -13.04 -10.81 17.32
C ILE A 258 -11.58 -10.63 16.86
N GLY A 259 -11.19 -11.36 15.81
CA GLY A 259 -9.86 -11.32 15.21
C GLY A 259 -8.85 -12.35 15.73
N LYS A 260 -9.29 -13.50 16.29
CA LYS A 260 -8.39 -14.56 16.78
C LYS A 260 -7.43 -15.06 15.69
N SER A 261 -7.97 -15.44 14.52
CA SER A 261 -7.15 -15.89 13.39
C SER A 261 -6.23 -14.76 12.91
N SER A 262 -6.75 -13.54 12.75
CA SER A 262 -5.96 -12.37 12.33
C SER A 262 -4.80 -12.07 13.29
N VAL A 263 -5.00 -12.13 14.61
CA VAL A 263 -3.93 -11.82 15.57
C VAL A 263 -2.83 -12.88 15.59
N VAL A 264 -3.17 -14.14 15.29
CA VAL A 264 -2.19 -15.22 15.13
C VAL A 264 -1.42 -15.07 13.81
N PHE A 265 -2.14 -14.90 12.70
CA PHE A 265 -1.52 -14.91 11.37
C PHE A 265 -0.82 -13.59 11.00
N ALA A 266 -1.43 -12.45 11.28
CA ALA A 266 -0.90 -11.13 10.94
C ALA A 266 -0.17 -10.43 12.10
N GLY A 267 -0.36 -10.92 13.33
CA GLY A 267 0.31 -10.40 14.52
C GLY A 267 1.49 -11.28 14.96
N LEU A 268 1.19 -12.47 15.47
CA LEU A 268 2.17 -13.37 16.10
C LEU A 268 3.25 -13.84 15.12
N ILE A 269 2.86 -14.48 14.00
CA ILE A 269 3.81 -15.11 13.08
C ILE A 269 4.83 -14.11 12.51
N PRO A 270 4.44 -12.93 11.98
CA PRO A 270 5.39 -11.94 11.49
C PRO A 270 6.35 -11.42 12.56
N GLN A 271 5.93 -11.39 13.83
CA GLN A 271 6.81 -10.98 14.92
C GLN A 271 7.82 -12.07 15.27
N LEU A 272 7.38 -13.32 15.41
CA LEU A 272 8.29 -14.45 15.64
C LEU A 272 9.35 -14.57 14.54
N ARG A 273 8.95 -14.46 13.26
CA ARG A 273 9.88 -14.50 12.12
C ARG A 273 10.88 -13.34 12.06
N ARG A 274 10.57 -12.21 12.70
CA ARG A 274 11.52 -11.10 12.84
C ARG A 274 12.54 -11.36 13.96
N GLU A 275 12.13 -12.06 15.00
CA GLU A 275 12.94 -12.33 16.19
C GLU A 275 13.79 -13.60 16.06
N GLY A 276 13.41 -14.54 15.19
CA GLY A 276 14.14 -15.79 14.99
C GLY A 276 13.73 -16.57 13.74
N ASN A 277 14.33 -17.75 13.58
CA ASN A 277 14.04 -18.65 12.46
C ASN A 277 12.88 -19.59 12.81
N TRP A 278 11.66 -19.21 12.41
CA TRP A 278 10.44 -19.95 12.73
C TRP A 278 9.83 -20.63 11.50
N GLN A 279 9.70 -21.96 11.57
CA GLN A 279 8.89 -22.72 10.64
C GLN A 279 7.46 -22.82 11.20
N VAL A 280 6.48 -22.45 10.37
CA VAL A 280 5.07 -22.47 10.77
C VAL A 280 4.33 -23.57 10.01
N VAL A 281 3.56 -24.37 10.75
CA VAL A 281 2.62 -25.35 10.21
C VAL A 281 1.22 -24.88 10.57
N ARG A 282 0.39 -24.60 9.56
CA ARG A 282 -1.00 -24.16 9.74
C ARG A 282 -1.96 -25.34 9.60
N LEU A 283 -2.78 -25.54 10.61
CA LEU A 283 -3.82 -26.56 10.66
C LEU A 283 -5.19 -25.94 10.95
N ARG A 284 -6.20 -26.40 10.22
CA ARG A 284 -7.62 -26.26 10.59
C ARG A 284 -8.21 -27.67 10.64
N PRO A 285 -8.70 -28.16 11.81
CA PRO A 285 -9.00 -29.58 11.98
C PRO A 285 -10.07 -30.17 11.04
N GLY A 286 -11.16 -29.46 10.77
CA GLY A 286 -12.25 -29.97 9.93
C GLY A 286 -12.92 -31.24 10.48
N ASP A 287 -13.47 -32.05 9.58
CA ASP A 287 -14.14 -33.33 9.89
C ASP A 287 -13.16 -34.48 10.14
N ARG A 288 -11.95 -34.41 9.55
CA ARG A 288 -10.90 -35.44 9.63
C ARG A 288 -9.57 -34.83 10.10
N PRO A 289 -9.37 -34.68 11.42
CA PRO A 289 -8.25 -33.91 11.97
C PRO A 289 -6.87 -34.49 11.63
N PHE A 290 -6.73 -35.82 11.57
CA PHE A 290 -5.48 -36.47 11.15
C PHE A 290 -5.14 -36.24 9.68
N THR A 291 -6.16 -36.22 8.80
CA THR A 291 -5.95 -35.90 7.37
C THR A 291 -5.53 -34.44 7.21
N ALA A 292 -6.17 -33.52 7.95
CA ALA A 292 -5.81 -32.12 7.93
C ALA A 292 -4.38 -31.87 8.45
N LEU A 293 -3.97 -32.55 9.53
CA LEU A 293 -2.61 -32.47 10.08
C LEU A 293 -1.56 -33.05 9.12
N ALA A 294 -1.82 -34.21 8.53
CA ALA A 294 -0.95 -34.82 7.54
C ALA A 294 -0.75 -33.90 6.32
N PHE A 295 -1.83 -33.25 5.84
CA PHE A 295 -1.74 -32.27 4.77
C PHE A 295 -0.85 -31.08 5.17
N ALA A 296 -1.08 -30.50 6.35
CA ALA A 296 -0.31 -29.36 6.84
C ALA A 296 1.19 -29.65 6.96
N ILE A 297 1.57 -30.82 7.47
CA ILE A 297 2.96 -31.28 7.60
C ILE A 297 3.57 -31.51 6.21
N ALA A 298 2.88 -32.25 5.33
CA ALA A 298 3.38 -32.58 4.00
C ALA A 298 3.60 -31.33 3.13
N SER A 299 2.73 -30.32 3.26
CA SER A 299 2.86 -29.05 2.55
C SER A 299 4.11 -28.26 2.93
N VAL A 300 4.61 -28.41 4.17
CA VAL A 300 5.85 -27.77 4.62
C VAL A 300 7.08 -28.54 4.18
N GLN A 301 7.06 -29.87 4.26
CA GLN A 301 8.20 -30.71 3.88
C GLN A 301 8.45 -30.72 2.37
N GLU A 302 7.40 -30.77 1.55
CA GLU A 302 7.53 -30.93 0.10
C GLU A 302 6.52 -30.05 -0.67
N PRO A 303 6.78 -28.73 -0.79
CA PRO A 303 5.84 -27.79 -1.39
C PRO A 303 5.59 -27.99 -2.90
N ASN A 304 6.43 -28.77 -3.59
CA ASN A 304 6.41 -28.94 -5.05
C ASN A 304 5.86 -30.30 -5.55
N LEU A 305 5.21 -31.09 -4.69
CA LEU A 305 4.66 -32.41 -5.08
C LEU A 305 3.51 -32.29 -6.10
N HIS A 306 3.47 -33.22 -7.06
CA HIS A 306 2.31 -33.37 -7.95
C HIS A 306 1.05 -33.83 -7.19
N THR A 307 -0.13 -33.32 -7.59
CA THR A 307 -1.41 -33.46 -6.88
C THR A 307 -1.79 -34.91 -6.52
N THR A 308 -1.50 -35.89 -7.39
CA THR A 308 -1.85 -37.30 -7.15
C THR A 308 -0.93 -37.96 -6.12
N GLN A 309 0.37 -37.66 -6.16
CA GLN A 309 1.36 -38.19 -5.21
C GLN A 309 1.17 -37.58 -3.83
N GLN A 310 0.85 -36.28 -3.79
CA GLN A 310 0.51 -35.57 -2.55
C GLN A 310 -0.69 -36.21 -1.85
N ARG A 311 -1.74 -36.57 -2.61
CA ARG A 311 -2.94 -37.19 -2.03
C ARG A 311 -2.66 -38.53 -1.36
N GLN A 312 -1.91 -39.42 -2.01
CA GLN A 312 -1.57 -40.73 -1.44
C GLN A 312 -0.70 -40.57 -0.19
N LYS A 313 0.33 -39.73 -0.25
CA LYS A 313 1.23 -39.45 0.88
C LYS A 313 0.46 -38.90 2.08
N VAL A 314 -0.48 -37.98 1.87
CA VAL A 314 -1.33 -37.43 2.93
C VAL A 314 -2.20 -38.52 3.57
N GLN A 315 -2.73 -39.45 2.79
CA GLN A 315 -3.52 -40.57 3.33
C GLN A 315 -2.65 -41.52 4.16
N ASP A 316 -1.48 -41.89 3.66
CA ASP A 316 -0.55 -42.79 4.34
C ASP A 316 -0.03 -42.15 5.64
N LEU A 317 0.33 -40.87 5.61
CA LEU A 317 0.76 -40.10 6.77
C LEU A 317 -0.39 -39.93 7.78
N ALA A 318 -1.62 -39.68 7.33
CA ALA A 318 -2.77 -39.56 8.23
C ALA A 318 -3.04 -40.86 8.98
N ALA A 319 -2.97 -42.02 8.29
CA ALA A 319 -3.08 -43.32 8.93
C ALA A 319 -1.94 -43.56 9.92
N TYR A 320 -0.69 -43.24 9.53
CA TYR A 320 0.47 -43.34 10.40
C TYR A 320 0.34 -42.51 11.69
N LEU A 321 -0.09 -41.25 11.58
CA LEU A 321 -0.30 -40.34 12.71
C LEU A 321 -1.39 -40.82 13.67
N ARG A 322 -2.44 -41.47 13.13
CA ARG A 322 -3.55 -42.02 13.92
C ARG A 322 -3.14 -43.29 14.65
N ASP A 323 -2.55 -44.24 13.93
CA ASP A 323 -2.42 -45.63 14.39
C ASP A 323 -1.18 -45.85 15.28
N ARG A 324 -0.19 -44.95 15.25
CA ARG A 324 1.10 -45.13 15.96
C ARG A 324 1.39 -44.01 16.96
N ASN A 325 1.66 -44.39 18.22
CA ASN A 325 2.16 -43.46 19.25
C ASN A 325 3.54 -42.90 18.87
N GLY A 326 3.76 -41.60 19.09
CA GLY A 326 5.00 -40.92 18.71
C GLY A 326 5.13 -40.59 17.22
N ALA A 327 4.18 -41.00 16.36
CA ALA A 327 4.23 -40.70 14.92
C ALA A 327 4.25 -39.19 14.63
N LEU A 328 3.52 -38.39 15.41
CA LEU A 328 3.55 -36.92 15.26
C LEU A 328 4.92 -36.37 15.64
N ARG A 329 5.52 -36.88 16.71
CA ARG A 329 6.87 -36.50 17.12
C ARG A 329 7.88 -36.78 16.00
N ASP A 330 7.87 -38.00 15.44
CA ASP A 330 8.77 -38.39 14.35
C ASP A 330 8.61 -37.45 13.13
N ALA A 331 7.36 -37.11 12.77
CA ALA A 331 7.08 -36.23 11.64
C ALA A 331 7.58 -34.79 11.87
N LEU A 332 7.40 -34.26 13.07
CA LEU A 332 7.86 -32.90 13.43
C LEU A 332 9.39 -32.84 13.59
N GLU A 333 10.01 -33.86 14.17
CA GLU A 333 11.48 -33.97 14.23
C GLU A 333 12.09 -34.06 12.82
N GLY A 334 11.41 -34.70 11.87
CA GLY A 334 11.79 -34.68 10.45
C GLY A 334 11.85 -33.27 9.86
N ILE A 335 10.87 -32.41 10.14
CA ILE A 335 10.89 -31.00 9.70
C ILE A 335 12.07 -30.24 10.32
N LEU A 336 12.31 -30.44 11.62
CA LEU A 336 13.42 -29.79 12.34
C LEU A 336 14.79 -30.28 11.85
N TRP A 337 14.89 -31.53 11.39
CA TRP A 337 16.12 -32.06 10.79
C TRP A 337 16.46 -31.39 9.46
N ASP A 338 15.44 -31.13 8.63
CA ASP A 338 15.63 -30.48 7.33
C ASP A 338 15.98 -28.99 7.47
N ILE A 339 15.63 -28.36 8.60
CA ILE A 339 15.84 -26.92 8.86
C ILE A 339 16.61 -26.72 10.18
N PRO A 340 17.97 -26.69 10.16
CA PRO A 340 18.76 -26.57 11.38
C PRO A 340 18.55 -25.21 12.07
N ASN A 341 18.64 -25.20 13.40
CA ASN A 341 18.43 -24.01 14.25
C ASN A 341 17.10 -23.29 13.99
N CYS A 342 16.02 -24.07 13.89
CA CYS A 342 14.67 -23.56 13.67
C CYS A 342 13.76 -23.92 14.86
N ASP A 343 12.86 -22.98 15.19
CA ASP A 343 11.71 -23.24 16.06
C ASP A 343 10.49 -23.58 15.22
N LEU A 344 9.76 -24.62 15.61
CA LEU A 344 8.58 -25.11 14.93
C LEU A 344 7.32 -24.67 15.67
N LEU A 345 6.48 -23.90 14.99
CA LEU A 345 5.17 -23.45 15.49
C LEU A 345 4.05 -24.18 14.74
N LEU A 346 3.29 -25.02 15.46
CA LEU A 346 2.03 -25.58 14.97
C LEU A 346 0.87 -24.66 15.40
N VAL A 347 0.19 -24.07 14.43
CA VAL A 347 -1.02 -23.26 14.66
C VAL A 347 -2.25 -24.08 14.31
N VAL A 348 -3.10 -24.36 15.30
CA VAL A 348 -4.41 -24.99 15.11
C VAL A 348 -5.50 -23.92 15.21
N ASP A 349 -5.91 -23.40 14.05
CA ASP A 349 -6.95 -22.38 13.95
C ASP A 349 -8.34 -23.02 13.92
N GLN A 350 -9.31 -22.36 14.57
CA GLN A 350 -10.69 -22.84 14.74
C GLN A 350 -10.74 -24.22 15.40
N PHE A 351 -10.09 -24.34 16.55
CA PHE A 351 -10.02 -25.59 17.32
C PHE A 351 -11.40 -26.13 17.69
N GLU A 352 -12.43 -25.26 17.78
CA GLU A 352 -13.81 -25.69 18.01
C GLU A 352 -14.34 -26.68 16.95
N GLU A 353 -13.75 -26.74 15.74
CA GLU A 353 -14.16 -27.69 14.70
C GLU A 353 -14.01 -29.15 15.11
N LEU A 354 -13.08 -29.44 16.03
CA LEU A 354 -12.98 -30.78 16.64
C LEU A 354 -14.27 -31.19 17.35
N TYR A 355 -15.06 -30.23 17.84
CA TYR A 355 -16.30 -30.52 18.55
C TYR A 355 -17.56 -30.27 17.73
N THR A 356 -17.48 -29.40 16.71
CA THR A 356 -18.65 -29.08 15.87
C THR A 356 -18.71 -29.85 14.57
N VAL A 357 -17.57 -30.19 13.98
CA VAL A 357 -17.48 -30.79 12.65
C VAL A 357 -17.09 -32.27 12.74
N CYS A 358 -16.03 -32.58 13.49
CA CYS A 358 -15.61 -33.97 13.72
C CYS A 358 -16.67 -34.72 14.55
N GLN A 359 -17.33 -35.71 13.94
CA GLN A 359 -18.40 -36.50 14.56
C GLN A 359 -17.87 -37.71 15.33
N ASP A 360 -16.63 -38.13 15.07
CA ASP A 360 -16.01 -39.30 15.68
C ASP A 360 -15.28 -38.89 16.97
N GLU A 361 -15.84 -39.31 18.10
CA GLU A 361 -15.28 -39.00 19.42
C GLU A 361 -13.96 -39.74 19.68
N GLU A 362 -13.81 -40.98 19.22
CA GLU A 362 -12.56 -41.73 19.39
C GLU A 362 -11.43 -41.10 18.58
N GLU A 363 -11.71 -40.70 17.33
CA GLU A 363 -10.74 -39.99 16.50
C GLU A 363 -10.33 -38.65 17.14
N ARG A 364 -11.30 -37.91 17.69
CA ARG A 364 -11.04 -36.63 18.39
C ARG A 364 -10.16 -36.82 19.61
N LEU A 365 -10.46 -37.77 20.48
CA LEU A 365 -9.66 -38.02 21.71
C LEU A 365 -8.24 -38.48 21.35
N CYS A 366 -8.12 -39.40 20.39
CA CYS A 366 -6.82 -39.84 19.88
C CYS A 366 -6.01 -38.66 19.32
N PHE A 367 -6.66 -37.75 18.57
CA PHE A 367 -6.01 -36.56 18.05
C PHE A 367 -5.49 -35.62 19.15
N LEU A 368 -6.28 -35.39 20.21
CA LEU A 368 -5.87 -34.60 21.36
C LEU A 368 -4.66 -35.21 22.07
N ASP A 369 -4.66 -36.53 22.27
CA ASP A 369 -3.53 -37.24 22.88
C ASP A 369 -2.26 -37.08 22.06
N ARG A 370 -2.35 -37.20 20.73
CA ARG A 370 -1.20 -37.00 19.83
C ARG A 370 -0.62 -35.59 19.91
N LEU A 371 -1.46 -34.57 20.01
CA LEU A 371 -0.99 -33.19 20.20
C LEU A 371 -0.30 -33.02 21.55
N LEU A 372 -0.84 -33.60 22.62
CA LEU A 372 -0.25 -33.50 23.95
C LEU A 372 1.07 -34.27 24.07
N GLU A 373 1.25 -35.37 23.32
CA GLU A 373 2.51 -36.14 23.28
C GLU A 373 3.73 -35.30 22.87
N VAL A 374 3.54 -34.28 22.03
CA VAL A 374 4.64 -33.44 21.52
C VAL A 374 4.85 -32.16 22.33
N VAL A 375 3.82 -31.71 23.06
CA VAL A 375 3.90 -30.51 23.91
C VAL A 375 4.86 -30.76 25.07
N GLY A 376 5.97 -30.02 25.10
CA GLY A 376 7.02 -30.15 26.13
C GLY A 376 7.97 -31.33 25.93
N ALA A 377 7.71 -32.24 24.98
CA ALA A 377 8.62 -33.33 24.63
C ALA A 377 9.70 -32.89 23.63
N ILE A 378 9.39 -31.93 22.75
CA ILE A 378 10.32 -31.34 21.78
C ILE A 378 10.63 -29.91 22.25
N ALA A 379 11.91 -29.59 22.49
CA ALA A 379 12.31 -28.30 23.05
C ALA A 379 11.99 -27.11 22.12
N ASN A 380 12.20 -27.28 20.80
CA ASN A 380 11.99 -26.25 19.77
C ASN A 380 10.59 -26.33 19.15
N PHE A 381 9.60 -26.88 19.86
CA PHE A 381 8.23 -27.01 19.36
C PHE A 381 7.25 -26.21 20.22
N LYS A 382 6.37 -25.47 19.54
CA LYS A 382 5.32 -24.65 20.14
C LYS A 382 3.98 -24.97 19.48
N LEU A 383 2.94 -25.10 20.29
CA LEU A 383 1.56 -25.29 19.86
C LEU A 383 0.74 -24.05 20.20
N VAL A 384 0.14 -23.41 19.20
CA VAL A 384 -0.83 -22.33 19.38
C VAL A 384 -2.17 -22.77 18.84
N LEU A 385 -3.24 -22.56 19.60
CA LEU A 385 -4.59 -22.86 19.13
C LEU A 385 -5.52 -21.67 19.31
N THR A 386 -6.47 -21.50 18.39
CA THR A 386 -7.55 -20.52 18.55
C THR A 386 -8.84 -21.26 18.89
N LEU A 387 -9.55 -20.80 19.92
CA LEU A 387 -10.76 -21.46 20.41
C LEU A 387 -11.86 -20.44 20.69
N ARG A 388 -13.08 -20.76 20.27
CA ARG A 388 -14.26 -20.02 20.70
C ARG A 388 -14.55 -20.22 22.18
N ALA A 389 -14.82 -19.12 22.89
CA ALA A 389 -15.12 -19.15 24.32
C ALA A 389 -16.28 -20.10 24.69
N ASP A 390 -17.31 -20.20 23.84
CA ASP A 390 -18.46 -21.10 24.04
C ASP A 390 -18.08 -22.60 24.04
N PHE A 391 -16.94 -22.96 23.44
CA PHE A 391 -16.44 -24.33 23.34
C PHE A 391 -15.38 -24.66 24.39
N LEU A 392 -14.98 -23.70 25.22
CA LEU A 392 -14.00 -23.93 26.28
C LEU A 392 -14.45 -25.02 27.26
N GLY A 393 -15.75 -25.08 27.58
CA GLY A 393 -16.28 -26.15 28.45
C GLY A 393 -16.08 -27.56 27.89
N GLN A 394 -16.20 -27.73 26.56
CA GLN A 394 -15.99 -29.01 25.89
C GLN A 394 -14.50 -29.36 25.78
N ALA A 395 -13.63 -28.36 25.62
CA ALA A 395 -12.18 -28.57 25.73
C ALA A 395 -11.78 -29.02 27.14
N LEU A 396 -12.35 -28.41 28.17
CA LEU A 396 -12.05 -28.73 29.58
C LEU A 396 -12.69 -30.04 30.07
N SER A 397 -13.67 -30.61 29.36
CA SER A 397 -14.23 -31.91 29.74
C SER A 397 -13.25 -33.05 29.51
N TYR A 398 -12.24 -32.86 28.66
CA TYR A 398 -11.14 -33.82 28.50
C TYR A 398 -9.99 -33.49 29.46
N ARG A 399 -9.81 -34.33 30.49
CA ARG A 399 -8.93 -34.03 31.63
C ARG A 399 -7.47 -33.76 31.24
N PRO A 400 -6.79 -34.59 30.42
CA PRO A 400 -5.40 -34.34 30.03
C PRO A 400 -5.20 -32.98 29.35
N PHE A 401 -6.15 -32.59 28.50
CA PHE A 401 -6.10 -31.30 27.82
C PHE A 401 -6.44 -30.13 28.75
N ALA A 402 -7.37 -30.32 29.68
CA ALA A 402 -7.67 -29.34 30.72
C ALA A 402 -6.45 -29.04 31.61
N ASP A 403 -5.70 -30.08 31.99
CA ASP A 403 -4.47 -29.94 32.78
C ASP A 403 -3.37 -29.19 31.99
N ALA A 404 -3.25 -29.45 30.68
CA ALA A 404 -2.33 -28.72 29.81
C ALA A 404 -2.68 -27.22 29.66
N LEU A 405 -3.97 -26.87 29.71
CA LEU A 405 -4.46 -25.50 29.56
C LEU A 405 -4.43 -24.65 30.84
N GLN A 406 -4.27 -25.23 32.04
CA GLN A 406 -4.50 -24.57 33.34
C GLN A 406 -3.74 -23.25 33.59
N HIS A 407 -2.70 -22.94 32.81
CA HIS A 407 -1.88 -21.74 32.98
C HIS A 407 -1.61 -20.96 31.69
N GLN A 408 -2.32 -21.26 30.59
CA GLN A 408 -1.85 -20.94 29.23
C GLN A 408 -2.94 -20.46 28.25
N ASP A 409 -4.11 -19.99 28.75
CA ASP A 409 -5.17 -19.40 27.93
C ASP A 409 -5.15 -17.86 27.95
N LEU A 410 -4.86 -17.25 26.79
CA LEU A 410 -4.96 -15.82 26.56
C LEU A 410 -6.35 -15.45 26.05
N LYS A 411 -7.07 -14.67 26.85
CA LYS A 411 -8.44 -14.24 26.53
C LYS A 411 -8.43 -13.00 25.66
N LEU A 412 -8.85 -13.15 24.40
CA LEU A 412 -9.00 -12.06 23.46
C LEU A 412 -10.41 -11.44 23.59
N GLY A 413 -10.44 -10.25 24.19
CA GLY A 413 -11.64 -9.44 24.31
C GLY A 413 -11.90 -8.56 23.08
N PRO A 414 -13.05 -7.83 23.08
CA PRO A 414 -13.33 -6.85 22.04
C PRO A 414 -12.24 -5.78 22.02
N MET A 415 -12.04 -5.18 20.86
CA MET A 415 -11.10 -4.07 20.75
C MET A 415 -11.57 -2.89 21.59
N LYS A 416 -10.62 -2.18 22.19
CA LYS A 416 -10.89 -0.87 22.81
C LYS A 416 -11.14 0.18 21.73
N CYS A 417 -11.71 1.34 22.11
CA CYS A 417 -11.95 2.44 21.16
C CYS A 417 -10.67 2.84 20.41
N LEU A 418 -9.57 3.07 21.13
CA LEU A 418 -8.27 3.41 20.53
C LEU A 418 -7.75 2.31 19.58
N GLU A 419 -7.93 1.04 19.94
CA GLU A 419 -7.53 -0.09 19.10
C GLU A 419 -8.34 -0.12 17.79
N LEU A 420 -9.64 0.16 17.85
CA LEU A 420 -10.49 0.27 16.66
C LEU A 420 -10.14 1.50 15.81
N GLU A 421 -9.88 2.65 16.43
CA GLU A 421 -9.43 3.86 15.73
C GLU A 421 -8.15 3.59 14.94
N GLU A 422 -7.18 2.92 15.55
CA GLU A 422 -5.96 2.51 14.87
C GLU A 422 -6.23 1.54 13.71
N ALA A 423 -7.06 0.52 13.94
CA ALA A 423 -7.43 -0.46 12.92
C ALA A 423 -8.17 0.17 11.73
N ILE A 424 -8.90 1.27 11.94
CA ILE A 424 -9.57 2.02 10.88
C ILE A 424 -8.59 2.94 10.16
N ALA A 425 -7.87 3.80 10.88
CA ALA A 425 -7.17 4.94 10.31
C ALA A 425 -5.77 4.58 9.76
N ARG A 426 -4.98 3.80 10.50
CA ARG A 426 -3.58 3.53 10.18
C ARG A 426 -3.37 2.76 8.87
N PRO A 427 -4.22 1.79 8.48
CA PRO A 427 -4.07 1.13 7.19
C PRO A 427 -4.23 2.10 6.00
N ALA A 428 -5.16 3.06 6.10
CA ALA A 428 -5.36 4.09 5.07
C ALA A 428 -4.20 5.10 5.06
N GLU A 429 -3.77 5.57 6.23
CA GLU A 429 -2.64 6.48 6.39
C GLU A 429 -1.36 5.92 5.76
N LYS A 430 -1.12 4.60 5.89
CA LYS A 430 0.03 3.93 5.29
C LYS A 430 0.06 3.98 3.75
N LEU A 431 -1.09 4.21 3.13
CA LEU A 431 -1.23 4.41 1.68
C LEU A 431 -1.46 5.89 1.32
N ASP A 432 -1.18 6.79 2.28
CA ASP A 432 -1.44 8.23 2.20
C ASP A 432 -2.90 8.55 1.87
N VAL A 433 -3.86 7.72 2.30
CA VAL A 433 -5.29 7.97 2.12
C VAL A 433 -5.85 8.59 3.38
N ALA A 434 -6.45 9.77 3.23
CA ALA A 434 -7.08 10.50 4.32
C ALA A 434 -8.47 9.90 4.66
N ILE A 435 -8.91 10.11 5.88
CA ILE A 435 -10.28 9.81 6.31
C ILE A 435 -10.93 11.14 6.66
N GLU A 436 -12.10 11.40 6.08
CA GLU A 436 -12.86 12.62 6.34
C GLU A 436 -13.13 12.78 7.86
N GLU A 437 -13.02 14.01 8.34
CA GLU A 437 -13.16 14.33 9.76
C GLU A 437 -14.50 13.80 10.30
N GLY A 438 -14.45 13.04 11.40
CA GLY A 438 -15.63 12.45 12.02
C GLY A 438 -16.14 11.15 11.39
N LEU A 439 -15.61 10.71 10.24
CA LEU A 439 -15.98 9.42 9.63
C LEU A 439 -15.58 8.23 10.50
N THR A 440 -14.37 8.23 11.07
CA THR A 440 -13.93 7.18 12.00
C THR A 440 -14.89 7.05 13.17
N LYS A 441 -15.24 8.18 13.82
CA LYS A 441 -16.20 8.20 14.93
C LYS A 441 -17.57 7.66 14.51
N ARG A 442 -18.07 8.08 13.34
CA ARG A 442 -19.34 7.59 12.79
C ARG A 442 -19.33 6.07 12.57
N LEU A 443 -18.21 5.51 12.09
CA LEU A 443 -18.04 4.07 11.93
C LEU A 443 -18.04 3.36 13.29
N LEU A 444 -17.33 3.88 14.29
CA LEU A 444 -17.29 3.33 15.64
C LEU A 444 -18.68 3.34 16.31
N ASP A 445 -19.40 4.46 16.23
CA ASP A 445 -20.75 4.61 16.80
C ASP A 445 -21.77 3.64 16.16
N ALA A 446 -21.56 3.27 14.90
CA ALA A 446 -22.38 2.27 14.20
C ALA A 446 -22.05 0.84 14.64
N VAL A 447 -20.79 0.57 14.97
CA VAL A 447 -20.25 -0.73 15.38
C VAL A 447 -20.58 -1.03 16.83
N GLU A 448 -20.46 -0.09 17.79
CA GLU A 448 -20.66 -0.36 19.23
C GLU A 448 -22.02 -0.98 19.60
N LYS A 449 -23.04 -0.86 18.75
CA LYS A 449 -24.42 -1.26 19.05
C LYS A 449 -24.77 -2.72 18.73
N GLN A 450 -23.86 -3.51 18.17
CA GLN A 450 -24.15 -4.89 17.74
C GLN A 450 -23.07 -5.88 18.24
N PRO A 451 -23.34 -7.18 18.38
CA PRO A 451 -22.31 -8.18 18.66
C PRO A 451 -21.68 -8.73 17.37
N GLY A 452 -20.35 -8.89 17.34
CA GLY A 452 -19.64 -9.52 16.20
C GLY A 452 -19.24 -8.58 15.05
N ASN A 453 -18.93 -7.31 15.36
CA ASN A 453 -18.90 -6.24 14.35
C ASN A 453 -17.61 -6.09 13.57
N LEU A 454 -16.49 -6.66 14.03
CA LEU A 454 -15.20 -6.39 13.39
C LEU A 454 -15.17 -6.83 11.91
N PRO A 455 -15.73 -7.99 11.51
CA PRO A 455 -15.85 -8.35 10.10
C PRO A 455 -16.78 -7.43 9.31
N LEU A 456 -17.85 -6.91 9.94
CA LEU A 456 -18.77 -5.96 9.29
C LEU A 456 -18.14 -4.58 9.11
N LEU A 457 -17.36 -4.13 10.09
CA LEU A 457 -16.56 -2.91 10.02
C LEU A 457 -15.53 -3.02 8.88
N GLU A 458 -14.75 -4.10 8.86
CA GLU A 458 -13.81 -4.40 7.77
C GLU A 458 -14.52 -4.44 6.41
N PHE A 459 -15.69 -5.07 6.32
CA PHE A 459 -16.48 -5.09 5.08
C PHE A 459 -16.88 -3.68 4.65
N ALA A 460 -17.36 -2.85 5.57
CA ALA A 460 -17.71 -1.46 5.30
C ALA A 460 -16.49 -0.66 4.82
N LEU A 461 -15.32 -0.84 5.45
CA LEU A 461 -14.06 -0.19 5.07
C LEU A 461 -13.60 -0.62 3.68
N THR A 462 -13.69 -1.91 3.34
CA THR A 462 -13.41 -2.42 1.99
C THR A 462 -14.33 -1.79 0.95
N GLN A 463 -15.63 -1.61 1.27
CA GLN A 463 -16.57 -0.94 0.36
C GLN A 463 -16.24 0.55 0.22
N LEU A 464 -15.92 1.26 1.31
CA LEU A 464 -15.53 2.66 1.30
C LEU A 464 -14.25 2.88 0.49
N TRP A 465 -13.27 1.97 0.62
CA TRP A 465 -12.03 2.00 -0.15
C TRP A 465 -12.30 1.98 -1.66
N SER A 466 -13.19 1.11 -2.13
CA SER A 466 -13.57 1.04 -3.55
C SER A 466 -14.28 2.31 -4.09
N LYS A 467 -14.80 3.14 -3.18
CA LYS A 467 -15.53 4.37 -3.47
C LYS A 467 -14.75 5.64 -3.11
N MET A 468 -13.47 5.51 -2.75
CA MET A 468 -12.64 6.64 -2.34
C MET A 468 -12.60 7.73 -3.42
N SER A 469 -12.50 8.99 -2.98
CA SER A 469 -12.40 10.15 -3.86
C SER A 469 -11.21 10.99 -3.45
N GLU A 470 -10.34 11.34 -4.41
CA GLU A 470 -9.19 12.21 -4.16
C GLU A 470 -8.33 11.74 -2.97
N ALA A 471 -8.04 10.44 -2.93
CA ALA A 471 -7.30 9.81 -1.82
C ALA A 471 -7.91 10.08 -0.44
N THR A 472 -9.24 10.20 -0.37
CA THR A 472 -9.99 10.40 0.87
C THR A 472 -11.18 9.44 0.95
N LEU A 473 -11.35 8.77 2.10
CA LEU A 473 -12.58 8.07 2.46
C LEU A 473 -13.58 9.10 3.00
N THR A 474 -14.77 9.15 2.41
CA THR A 474 -15.75 10.23 2.67
C THR A 474 -17.06 9.72 3.23
N HIS A 475 -17.80 10.59 3.90
CA HIS A 475 -19.13 10.32 4.45
C HIS A 475 -20.21 10.03 3.40
N ALA A 476 -20.00 10.49 2.17
CA ALA A 476 -20.96 10.38 1.06
C ALA A 476 -20.90 9.02 0.34
N ALA A 477 -19.78 8.31 0.44
CA ALA A 477 -19.56 6.97 -0.13
C ALA A 477 -20.36 5.89 0.61
#